data_AF-A0A3D1FXP4-F1
#
_entry.id   AF-A0A3D1FXP4-F1
#
_cell.length_a   1.000
_cell.length_b   1.000
_cell.length_c   1.000
_cell.angle_alpha   90.00
_cell.angle_beta   90.00
_cell.angle_gamma   90.00
#
_symmetry.space_group_name_H-M   'P 1'
#
loop_
_entity.id
_entity.type
_entity.pdbx_description
1 polymer ?
#
loop_
_entity_poly.entity_id
_entity_poly.type
_entity_poly.pdbx_seq_one_letter_code
_entity_poly.pdbx_strand_id
1 'polypeptide(L)' 'RSADTKLYMPGKHNVYNAVLAAALAQYAGASLENIVRALPSFAVIKRRFEYHLKETSILIEDYAHHP' A
#
# COMPACT_ATOMS: atom_id res chain seq x y z
N ARG A 1 -16.95 13.48 2.23
CA ARG A 1 -17.34 12.09 1.91
C ARG A 1 -16.26 11.19 2.49
N SER A 2 -16.64 10.11 3.16
CA SER A 2 -15.72 9.08 3.66
C SER A 2 -16.05 7.75 2.99
N ALA A 3 -15.04 6.90 2.83
CA ALA A 3 -15.19 5.54 2.31
C ALA A 3 -14.13 4.65 2.94
N ASP A 4 -14.50 3.40 3.22
CA ASP A 4 -13.61 2.42 3.83
C ASP A 4 -12.88 1.62 2.75
N THR A 5 -11.61 1.35 2.98
CA THR A 5 -10.76 0.53 2.11
C THR A 5 -9.63 -0.11 2.92
N LYS A 6 -8.79 -0.91 2.26
CA LYS A 6 -7.67 -1.62 2.90
C LYS A 6 -6.42 -1.58 2.03
N LEU A 7 -5.28 -1.74 2.70
CA LEU A 7 -3.97 -1.95 2.09
C LEU A 7 -3.43 -3.29 2.55
N TYR A 8 -2.75 -4.01 1.65
CA TYR A 8 -2.08 -5.25 2.00
C TYR A 8 -0.63 -5.06 2.45
N MET A 9 -0.02 -3.91 2.13
CA MET A 9 1.31 -3.57 2.63
C MET A 9 1.22 -3.08 4.09
N PRO A 10 2.02 -3.64 5.00
CA PRO A 10 2.02 -3.20 6.39
C PRO A 10 2.76 -1.87 6.57
N GLY A 11 2.59 -1.24 7.73
CA GLY A 11 3.35 -0.06 8.14
C GLY A 11 2.63 1.27 7.92
N LYS A 12 2.79 2.19 8.87
CA LYS A 12 2.13 3.51 8.87
C LYS A 12 2.51 4.36 7.65
N HIS A 13 3.76 4.27 7.19
CA HIS A 13 4.20 4.99 6.00
C HIS A 13 3.44 4.57 4.74
N ASN A 14 3.10 3.28 4.59
CA ASN A 14 2.29 2.82 3.47
C ASN A 14 0.84 3.34 3.54
N VAL A 15 0.29 3.53 4.74
CA VAL A 15 -1.00 4.22 4.92
C VAL A 15 -0.90 5.68 4.47
N TYR A 16 0.13 6.41 4.91
CA TYR A 16 0.33 7.81 4.49
C TYR A 16 0.54 7.94 2.98
N ASN A 17 1.35 7.07 2.39
CA ASN A 17 1.57 7.03 0.94
C ASN A 17 0.27 6.78 0.17
N ALA A 18 -0.55 5.83 0.62
CA ALA A 18 -1.84 5.54 0.02
C ALA A 18 -2.84 6.70 0.13
N VAL A 19 -2.88 7.37 1.29
CA VAL A 19 -3.72 8.57 1.49
C VAL A 19 -3.28 9.70 0.57
N LEU A 20 -1.98 9.95 0.46
CA LEU A 20 -1.44 10.96 -0.46
C LEU A 20 -1.77 10.61 -1.92
N ALA A 21 -1.56 9.37 -2.33
CA ALA A 21 -1.87 8.91 -3.69
C ALA A 21 -3.38 9.01 -3.99
N ALA A 22 -4.24 8.64 -3.04
CA ALA A 22 -5.69 8.77 -3.15
C ALA A 22 -6.12 10.24 -3.30
N ALA A 23 -5.55 11.14 -2.49
CA ALA A 23 -5.83 12.58 -2.58
C ALA A 23 -5.41 13.15 -3.94
N LEU A 24 -4.23 12.79 -4.44
CA LEU A 24 -3.75 13.22 -5.76
C LEU A 24 -4.60 12.64 -6.90
N ALA A 25 -5.00 11.37 -6.83
CA ALA A 25 -5.88 10.75 -7.81
C ALA A 25 -7.26 11.44 -7.85
N GLN A 26 -7.82 11.76 -6.68
CA GLN A 26 -9.07 12.49 -6.58
C GLN A 26 -8.95 13.89 -7.16
N TYR A 27 -7.86 14.60 -6.85
CA TYR A 27 -7.56 15.91 -7.43
C TYR A 27 -7.45 15.85 -8.97
N ALA A 28 -6.89 14.76 -9.50
CA ALA A 28 -6.80 14.50 -10.95
C ALA A 28 -8.12 14.03 -11.60
N GLY A 29 -9.23 13.96 -10.85
CA GLY A 29 -10.56 13.64 -11.37
C GLY A 29 -10.99 12.17 -11.22
N ALA A 30 -10.21 11.32 -10.55
CA ALA A 30 -10.65 9.96 -10.25
C ALA A 30 -11.81 9.97 -9.23
N SER A 31 -12.84 9.15 -9.48
CA SER A 31 -13.94 9.00 -8.53
C SER A 31 -13.49 8.29 -7.25
N LEU A 32 -14.14 8.60 -6.13
CA LEU A 32 -13.87 7.95 -4.84
C LEU A 32 -14.07 6.44 -4.93
N GLU A 33 -15.08 5.99 -5.69
CA GLU A 33 -15.38 4.57 -5.91
C GLU A 33 -14.24 3.86 -6.64
N ASN A 34 -13.63 4.50 -7.65
CA ASN A 34 -12.51 3.94 -8.39
C ASN A 34 -11.26 3.86 -7.50
N ILE A 35 -10.99 4.89 -6.69
CA ILE A 35 -9.85 4.90 -5.76
C ILE A 35 -9.98 3.79 -4.72
N VAL A 36 -11.15 3.66 -4.07
CA VAL A 36 -11.42 2.64 -3.06
C VAL A 36 -11.27 1.23 -3.62
N ARG A 37 -11.69 1.01 -4.88
CA ARG A 37 -11.55 -0.27 -5.57
C ARG A 37 -10.09 -0.57 -5.96
N ALA A 38 -9.31 0.46 -6.31
CA ALA A 38 -7.95 0.30 -6.78
C ALA A 38 -6.94 0.03 -5.65
N LEU A 39 -7.11 0.65 -4.47
CA LEU A 39 -6.14 0.54 -3.37
C LEU A 39 -5.83 -0.92 -2.94
N PRO A 40 -6.83 -1.82 -2.79
CA PRO A 40 -6.55 -3.23 -2.50
C PRO A 40 -5.85 -3.98 -3.65
N SER A 41 -5.98 -3.51 -4.90
CA SER A 41 -5.31 -4.14 -6.05
C SER A 41 -3.82 -3.78 -6.17
N PHE A 42 -3.35 -2.81 -5.38
CA PHE A 42 -1.95 -2.42 -5.41
C PHE A 42 -1.07 -3.54 -4.84
N ALA A 43 -0.27 -4.15 -5.72
CA ALA A 43 0.67 -5.19 -5.35
C ALA A 43 1.84 -4.64 -4.54
N VAL A 44 2.50 -5.53 -3.81
CA VAL A 44 3.73 -5.21 -3.06
C VAL A 44 4.80 -4.72 -4.03
N ILE A 45 5.56 -3.70 -3.60
CA ILE A 45 6.72 -3.20 -4.33
C ILE A 45 7.90 -4.10 -4.00
N LYS A 46 8.70 -4.47 -5.01
CA LYS A 46 9.92 -5.26 -4.79
C LYS A 46 10.78 -4.64 -3.69
N ARG A 47 11.21 -5.47 -2.75
CA ARG A 47 12.12 -5.09 -1.65
C ARG A 47 11.55 -4.02 -0.71
N ARG A 48 10.22 -3.95 -0.58
CA ARG A 48 9.53 -3.13 0.43
C ARG A 48 8.62 -4.03 1.25
N PHE A 49 9.14 -4.50 2.37
CA PHE A 49 8.50 -5.49 3.24
C PHE A 49 7.94 -6.68 2.45
N GLU A 50 8.73 -7.20 1.51
CA GLU A 50 8.32 -8.24 0.57
C GLU A 50 8.46 -9.62 1.20
N TYR A 51 7.40 -10.42 1.18
CA TYR A 51 7.43 -11.77 1.72
C TYR A 51 7.87 -12.78 0.66
N HIS A 52 8.92 -13.54 0.96
CA HIS A 52 9.39 -14.66 0.14
C HIS A 52 8.97 -16.02 0.71
N LEU A 53 8.85 -16.12 2.05
CA LEU A 53 8.38 -17.31 2.76
C LEU A 53 7.46 -16.89 3.90
N LYS A 54 6.35 -17.62 4.07
CA LYS A 54 5.30 -17.33 5.06
C LYS A 54 4.72 -18.60 5.70
N GLU A 55 5.59 -19.58 5.97
CA GLU A 55 5.23 -20.85 6.59
C GLU A 55 5.74 -20.92 8.03
N THR A 56 6.37 -22.02 8.44
CA THR A 56 7.02 -22.19 9.75
C THR A 56 8.10 -21.14 10.01
N SER A 57 8.69 -20.60 8.94
CA SER A 57 9.63 -19.48 9.00
C SER A 57 9.14 -18.37 8.07
N ILE A 58 9.47 -17.14 8.44
CA ILE A 58 9.11 -15.94 7.69
C ILE A 58 10.40 -15.35 7.11
N LEU A 59 10.47 -15.24 5.78
CA LEU A 59 11.52 -14.53 5.09
C LEU A 59 10.94 -13.25 4.49
N ILE A 60 11.45 -12.11 4.94
CA ILE A 60 11.07 -10.77 4.44
C ILE A 60 12.31 -10.12 3.83
N GLU A 61 12.18 -9.58 2.63
CA GLU A 61 13.18 -8.73 2.00
C GLU A 61 12.75 -7.25 2.08
N ASP A 62 13.64 -6.40 2.57
CA ASP A 62 13.48 -4.95 2.56
C ASP A 62 14.78 -4.25 2.14
N TYR A 63 14.67 -3.17 1.36
CA TYR A 63 15.81 -2.38 0.88
C TYR A 63 16.31 -1.33 1.89
N ALA A 64 15.80 -1.30 3.12
CA ALA A 64 16.33 -0.43 4.17
C ALA A 64 17.85 -0.58 4.31
N HIS A 65 18.56 0.55 4.22
CA HIS A 65 20.02 0.64 4.33
C HIS A 65 20.48 1.84 5.16
N HIS A 66 19.52 2.66 5.61
CA HIS A 66 19.75 3.77 6.51
C HIS A 66 19.05 3.47 7.85
N PRO A 67 19.70 3.77 8.99
CA PRO A 67 19.07 3.74 10.31
C PRO A 67 17.88 4.69 10.44
#